data_AF-A0AAV7ZIK8-F1
#
_entry.id   AF-A0AAV7ZIK8-F1
#
_cell.length_a   1.000
_cell.length_b   1.000
_cell.length_c   1.000
_cell.angle_alpha   90.00
_cell.angle_beta   90.00
_cell.angle_gamma   90.00
#
_symmetry.space_group_name_H-M   'P 1'
#
loop_
_entity.id
_entity.type
_entity.pdbx_description
1 polymer ?
#
loop_
_entity_poly.entity_id
_entity_poly.type
_entity_poly.pdbx_seq_one_letter_code
_entity_poly.pdbx_strand_id
1 'polypeptide(L)'
;MEEINKLEKPHQEFLSNYALNKITCFTGSKNKGAWAYYDLGPRKKQALICLHGLAGSCSVFYKQALYLSSFGYRVICAQYPAFWEISKFKRIFQTFLKEMGLDRVHLFGVGLGGFLCMKYLEKNPKQVDSVFLCNSFLSTKFFNKINTYGKSIAWVPEFWLKRKLLKTFPTENLLFGIADAVDFMVEIVNNLTFEELASRFSILGENLSVKSIDFDPNKVTVITTMDRCLCPRKTRLQVASMFPNCKNAQIKFGGEFPHLANYDDINLHLMVHLRNQNWDISRNKRLQFTNTIKKKDPKIEIKKNKVEKKKKSMLEKKSKSSSESGSDSDSGSYSGSEDESKSKSESGSESESGSTSESGSGSESTPITKNNNNSFVDQDLFVSDNSNKTQQKPNDN
;
A
#
# COMPACT_ATOMS: atom_id res chain seq x y z
N MET A 1 2.97 -35.50 8.72
CA MET A 1 3.04 -34.48 9.80
C MET A 1 4.17 -33.46 9.55
N GLU A 2 4.49 -33.12 8.28
CA GLU A 2 5.67 -32.30 7.95
C GLU A 2 5.37 -31.06 7.09
N GLU A 3 4.09 -30.74 6.82
CA GLU A 3 3.72 -29.60 5.94
C GLU A 3 3.13 -28.38 6.66
N ILE A 4 3.16 -28.32 7.99
CA ILE A 4 2.54 -27.22 8.77
C ILE A 4 3.53 -26.08 9.11
N ASN A 5 4.84 -26.22 8.84
CA ASN A 5 5.87 -25.25 9.24
C ASN A 5 6.37 -24.30 8.13
N LYS A 6 5.59 -24.04 7.08
CA LYS A 6 6.00 -23.10 6.00
C LYS A 6 5.69 -21.63 6.27
N LEU A 7 5.03 -21.29 7.39
CA LEU A 7 4.92 -19.91 7.82
C LEU A 7 6.29 -19.38 8.27
N GLU A 8 6.93 -18.69 7.32
CA GLU A 8 7.87 -17.58 7.48
C GLU A 8 9.29 -17.79 8.04
N LYS A 9 10.13 -18.54 7.32
CA LYS A 9 11.59 -18.36 7.44
C LYS A 9 12.03 -16.87 7.46
N PRO A 10 11.50 -15.98 6.59
CA PRO A 10 11.94 -14.58 6.59
C PRO A 10 11.55 -13.79 7.85
N HIS A 11 10.40 -14.06 8.46
CA HIS A 11 10.01 -13.39 9.71
C HIS A 11 10.78 -13.96 10.90
N GLN A 12 10.99 -15.28 10.96
CA GLN A 12 11.85 -15.89 11.99
C GLN A 12 13.28 -15.35 11.91
N GLU A 13 13.83 -15.24 10.71
CA GLU A 13 15.13 -14.58 10.46
C GLU A 13 15.11 -13.11 10.86
N PHE A 14 14.00 -12.39 10.64
CA PHE A 14 13.85 -11.03 11.10
C PHE A 14 13.89 -10.96 12.65
N LEU A 15 13.13 -11.81 13.33
CA LEU A 15 13.11 -11.84 14.80
C LEU A 15 14.47 -12.24 15.39
N SER A 16 15.23 -13.12 14.73
CA SER A 16 16.57 -13.51 15.20
C SER A 16 17.62 -12.43 15.00
N ASN A 17 17.48 -11.61 13.95
CA ASN A 17 18.47 -10.59 13.59
C ASN A 17 18.20 -9.20 14.17
N TYR A 18 16.96 -8.91 14.56
CA TYR A 18 16.56 -7.58 15.04
C TYR A 18 15.89 -7.65 16.41
N ALA A 19 16.47 -6.97 17.39
CA ALA A 19 15.93 -6.93 18.74
C ALA A 19 14.66 -6.07 18.84
N LEU A 20 13.65 -6.60 19.52
CA LEU A 20 12.47 -5.85 19.92
C LEU A 20 12.83 -4.89 21.06
N ASN A 21 12.76 -3.59 20.78
CA ASN A 21 13.04 -2.55 21.76
C ASN A 21 11.75 -2.15 22.48
N LYS A 22 11.87 -1.70 23.72
CA LYS A 22 10.77 -1.10 24.48
C LYS A 22 11.19 0.24 25.05
N ILE A 23 10.31 1.23 24.94
CA ILE A 23 10.51 2.53 25.59
C ILE A 23 9.25 2.97 26.31
N THR A 24 9.39 3.31 27.57
CA THR A 24 8.28 3.79 28.39
C THR A 24 8.18 5.29 28.25
N CYS A 25 7.09 5.77 27.65
CA CYS A 25 6.81 7.18 27.53
C CYS A 25 5.97 7.64 28.73
N PHE A 26 6.43 8.70 29.41
CA PHE A 26 5.72 9.31 30.53
C PHE A 26 5.00 10.58 30.06
N THR A 27 3.68 10.66 30.28
CA THR A 27 2.92 11.90 30.05
C THR A 27 2.38 12.45 31.38
N GLY A 28 3.24 13.15 32.11
CA GLY A 28 2.97 13.60 33.48
C GLY A 28 3.23 12.49 34.52
N SER A 29 2.71 12.66 35.74
CA SER A 29 3.06 11.80 36.90
C SER A 29 2.40 10.41 36.92
N LYS A 30 1.36 10.14 36.10
CA LYS A 30 0.56 8.90 36.19
C LYS A 30 0.34 8.13 34.88
N ASN A 31 0.61 8.72 33.72
CA ASN A 31 0.32 8.08 32.44
C ASN A 31 1.57 7.45 31.84
N LYS A 32 1.74 6.15 32.08
CA LYS A 32 2.78 5.31 31.47
C LYS A 32 2.21 4.62 30.23
N GLY A 33 2.96 4.62 29.14
CA GLY A 33 2.67 3.79 27.97
C GLY A 33 3.97 3.27 27.38
N ALA A 34 4.14 1.95 27.32
CA ALA A 34 5.34 1.32 26.76
C ALA A 34 5.14 1.08 25.25
N TRP A 35 5.95 1.73 24.44
CA TRP A 35 6.04 1.45 23.01
C TRP A 35 6.96 0.26 22.81
N ALA A 36 6.54 -0.69 21.99
CA ALA A 36 7.40 -1.76 21.49
C ALA A 36 7.74 -1.46 20.02
N TYR A 37 9.00 -1.60 19.62
CA TYR A 37 9.40 -1.23 18.26
C TYR A 37 10.66 -1.95 17.76
N TYR A 38 10.73 -2.07 16.44
CA TYR A 38 11.97 -2.38 15.71
C TYR A 38 12.50 -1.10 15.06
N ASP A 39 13.80 -0.83 15.16
CA ASP A 39 14.48 0.33 14.55
C ASP A 39 15.58 -0.17 13.61
N LEU A 40 15.31 -0.13 12.32
CA LEU A 40 16.17 -0.63 11.26
C LEU A 40 16.77 0.53 10.46
N GLY A 41 17.97 0.32 9.92
CA GLY A 41 18.67 1.28 9.08
C GLY A 41 19.50 2.31 9.86
N PRO A 42 20.09 3.29 9.16
CA PRO A 42 21.00 4.26 9.77
C PRO A 42 20.28 5.21 10.72
N ARG A 43 20.75 5.34 11.97
CA ARG A 43 20.13 6.18 13.03
C ARG A 43 20.29 7.70 12.86
N LYS A 44 20.19 8.21 11.62
CA LYS A 44 20.16 9.65 11.33
C LYS A 44 18.79 10.26 11.74
N LYS A 45 18.71 11.59 11.76
CA LYS A 45 17.56 12.37 12.29
C LYS A 45 16.20 12.05 11.65
N GLN A 46 16.15 11.62 10.39
CA GLN A 46 14.90 11.30 9.70
C GLN A 46 14.56 9.82 9.84
N ALA A 47 13.29 9.52 10.10
CA ALA A 47 12.76 8.17 10.22
C ALA A 47 11.37 8.05 9.59
N LEU A 48 11.08 6.85 9.06
CA LEU A 48 9.74 6.43 8.69
C LEU A 48 9.15 5.67 9.89
N ILE A 49 8.07 6.18 10.47
CA ILE A 49 7.35 5.48 11.53
C ILE A 49 6.19 4.70 10.92
N CYS A 50 6.18 3.38 11.10
CA CYS A 50 5.11 2.51 10.64
C CYS A 50 4.11 2.23 11.78
N LEU A 51 2.83 2.55 11.58
CA LEU A 51 1.74 2.34 12.54
C LEU A 51 0.73 1.31 12.00
N HIS A 52 0.51 0.26 12.79
CA HIS A 52 -0.31 -0.88 12.40
C HIS A 52 -1.82 -0.63 12.57
N GLY A 53 -2.63 -1.51 11.97
CA GLY A 53 -4.09 -1.50 12.10
C GLY A 53 -4.61 -2.18 13.38
N LEU A 54 -5.91 -2.44 13.43
CA LEU A 54 -6.61 -3.09 14.56
C LEU A 54 -5.93 -4.40 15.00
N ALA A 55 -5.65 -5.27 14.03
CA ALA A 55 -5.13 -6.61 14.24
C ALA A 55 -3.60 -6.71 14.35
N GLY A 56 -2.87 -5.60 14.17
CA GLY A 56 -1.43 -5.66 13.97
C GLY A 56 -0.59 -5.50 15.23
N SER A 57 0.71 -5.65 15.02
CA SER A 57 1.81 -5.40 15.94
C SER A 57 2.93 -4.64 15.19
N CYS A 58 4.05 -4.36 15.84
CA CYS A 58 5.22 -3.81 15.15
C CYS A 58 5.82 -4.78 14.11
N SER A 59 5.66 -6.10 14.28
CA SER A 59 6.22 -7.12 13.38
C SER A 59 5.59 -7.13 11.99
N VAL A 60 4.36 -6.64 11.82
CA VAL A 60 3.64 -6.68 10.53
C VAL A 60 4.33 -5.90 9.42
N PHE A 61 5.28 -5.04 9.76
CA PHE A 61 6.04 -4.22 8.82
C PHE A 61 7.43 -4.78 8.49
N TYR A 62 7.74 -6.02 8.88
CA TYR A 62 9.09 -6.59 8.69
C TYR A 62 9.54 -6.53 7.22
N LYS A 63 8.64 -6.81 6.27
CA LYS A 63 8.93 -6.74 4.83
C LYS A 63 9.29 -5.33 4.36
N GLN A 64 8.60 -4.30 4.88
CA GLN A 64 8.90 -2.89 4.58
C GLN A 64 10.22 -2.47 5.23
N ALA A 65 10.45 -2.89 6.47
CA ALA A 65 11.63 -2.52 7.24
C ALA A 65 12.90 -3.09 6.61
N LEU A 66 12.90 -4.38 6.26
CA LEU A 66 14.02 -5.04 5.58
C LEU A 66 14.31 -4.41 4.23
N TYR A 67 13.27 -4.20 3.41
CA TYR A 67 13.42 -3.61 2.09
C TYR A 67 14.00 -2.20 2.17
N LEU A 68 13.35 -1.27 2.86
CA LEU A 68 13.77 0.14 2.90
C LEU A 68 15.10 0.33 3.62
N SER A 69 15.38 -0.42 4.69
CA SER A 69 16.67 -0.32 5.39
C SER A 69 17.85 -0.77 4.53
N SER A 70 17.66 -1.73 3.62
CA SER A 70 18.68 -2.12 2.64
C SER A 70 19.06 -0.97 1.69
N PHE A 71 18.13 -0.04 1.42
CA PHE A 71 18.38 1.18 0.66
C PHE A 71 18.88 2.36 1.52
N GLY A 72 19.08 2.14 2.83
CA GLY A 72 19.62 3.11 3.78
C GLY A 72 18.60 4.02 4.44
N TYR A 73 17.30 3.72 4.31
CA TYR A 73 16.25 4.42 5.04
C TYR A 73 16.22 3.93 6.50
N ARG A 74 15.94 4.85 7.43
CA ARG A 74 15.63 4.47 8.80
C ARG A 74 14.15 4.17 8.92
N VAL A 75 13.80 2.96 9.36
CA VAL A 75 12.41 2.53 9.52
C VAL A 75 12.19 2.09 10.95
N ILE A 76 11.20 2.69 11.60
CA ILE A 76 10.77 2.36 12.96
C ILE A 76 9.38 1.75 12.88
N CYS A 77 9.30 0.44 13.07
CA CYS A 77 8.04 -0.28 13.12
C CYS A 77 7.51 -0.22 14.54
N ALA A 78 6.46 0.57 14.78
CA ALA A 78 6.04 0.91 16.12
C ALA A 78 4.70 0.25 16.48
N GLN A 79 4.68 -0.34 17.67
CA GLN A 79 3.48 -0.81 18.35
C GLN A 79 3.16 0.17 19.45
N TYR A 80 2.04 0.87 19.27
CA TYR A 80 1.55 1.82 20.24
C TYR A 80 1.01 1.10 21.48
N PRO A 81 1.21 1.65 22.69
CA PRO A 81 0.57 1.12 23.90
C PRO A 81 -0.95 1.31 23.83
N ALA A 82 -1.68 0.62 24.71
CA ALA A 82 -3.12 0.78 24.81
C ALA A 82 -3.53 2.23 25.14
N PHE A 83 -4.50 2.75 24.39
CA PHE A 83 -5.08 4.07 24.61
C PHE A 83 -6.58 4.04 24.37
N TRP A 84 -7.32 4.67 25.28
CA TRP A 84 -8.79 4.69 25.26
C TRP A 84 -9.34 6.01 24.72
N GLU A 85 -8.46 6.96 24.43
CA GLU A 85 -8.81 8.27 23.86
C GLU A 85 -7.77 8.67 22.81
N ILE A 86 -8.23 9.23 21.69
CA ILE A 86 -7.34 9.76 20.64
C ILE A 86 -6.43 10.87 21.19
N SER A 87 -6.91 11.70 22.12
CA SER A 87 -6.09 12.74 22.75
C SER A 87 -4.90 12.15 23.50
N LYS A 88 -5.08 11.00 24.16
CA LYS A 88 -4.00 10.27 24.85
C LYS A 88 -3.00 9.72 23.82
N PHE A 89 -3.47 9.13 22.72
CA PHE A 89 -2.60 8.68 21.63
C PHE A 89 -1.69 9.80 21.10
N LYS A 90 -2.25 10.99 20.79
CA LYS A 90 -1.45 12.11 20.27
C LYS A 90 -0.32 12.51 21.24
N ARG A 91 -0.62 12.56 22.54
CA ARG A 91 0.36 12.89 23.60
C ARG A 91 1.47 11.84 23.70
N ILE A 92 1.11 10.56 23.83
CA ILE A 92 2.10 9.48 23.99
C ILE A 92 2.93 9.28 22.72
N PHE A 93 2.36 9.52 21.54
CA PHE A 93 3.11 9.49 20.28
C PHE A 93 4.10 10.66 20.20
N GLN A 94 3.69 11.87 20.58
CA GLN A 94 4.61 13.01 20.66
C GLN A 94 5.75 12.76 21.65
N THR A 95 5.48 12.19 22.83
CA THR A 95 6.53 11.79 23.76
C THR A 95 7.45 10.73 23.15
N PHE A 96 6.89 9.72 22.47
CA PHE A 96 7.69 8.71 21.78
C PHE A 96 8.66 9.31 20.75
N LEU A 97 8.19 10.24 19.92
CA LEU A 97 9.06 10.93 18.96
C LEU A 97 10.17 11.72 19.66
N LYS A 98 9.84 12.41 20.76
CA LYS A 98 10.82 13.16 21.57
C LYS A 98 11.89 12.25 22.17
N GLU A 99 11.49 11.15 22.79
CA GLU A 99 12.42 10.19 23.39
C GLU A 99 13.32 9.51 22.34
N MET A 100 12.80 9.33 21.12
CA MET A 100 13.58 8.82 19.99
C MET A 100 14.49 9.88 19.34
N GLY A 101 14.44 11.14 19.80
CA GLY A 101 15.20 12.26 19.24
C GLY A 101 14.77 12.65 17.83
N LEU A 102 13.48 12.50 17.51
CA LEU A 102 12.92 12.74 16.18
C LEU A 102 12.11 14.03 16.16
N ASP A 103 12.66 15.08 15.54
CA ASP A 103 11.98 16.37 15.40
C ASP A 103 10.93 16.36 14.27
N ARG A 104 11.23 15.63 13.20
CA ARG A 104 10.42 15.51 11.99
C ARG A 104 10.45 14.07 11.49
N VAL A 105 9.29 13.54 11.10
CA VAL A 105 9.15 12.13 10.69
C VAL A 105 8.31 11.95 9.44
N HIS A 106 8.60 10.90 8.69
CA HIS A 106 7.69 10.36 7.70
C HIS A 106 6.77 9.34 8.38
N LEU A 107 5.49 9.31 8.03
CA LEU A 107 4.53 8.38 8.63
C LEU A 107 4.02 7.39 7.58
N PHE A 108 4.00 6.11 7.92
CA PHE A 108 3.31 5.08 7.17
C PHE A 108 2.25 4.43 8.06
N GLY A 109 0.98 4.50 7.66
CA GLY A 109 -0.12 3.95 8.44
C GLY A 109 -1.01 3.04 7.63
N VAL A 110 -1.38 1.88 8.21
CA VAL A 110 -2.31 0.92 7.61
C VAL A 110 -3.61 0.87 8.41
N GLY A 111 -4.76 0.98 7.74
CA GLY A 111 -6.07 0.89 8.39
C GLY A 111 -6.23 1.91 9.52
N LEU A 112 -6.45 1.42 10.75
CA LEU A 112 -6.48 2.24 11.97
C LEU A 112 -5.19 3.05 12.16
N GLY A 113 -4.01 2.49 11.87
CA GLY A 113 -2.75 3.21 11.96
C GLY A 113 -2.69 4.44 11.04
N GLY A 114 -3.27 4.34 9.83
CA GLY A 114 -3.42 5.49 8.94
C GLY A 114 -4.38 6.56 9.48
N PHE A 115 -5.47 6.13 10.14
CA PHE A 115 -6.39 7.05 10.81
C PHE A 115 -5.68 7.78 11.95
N LEU A 116 -4.84 7.08 12.71
CA LEU A 116 -4.01 7.65 13.76
C LEU A 116 -2.96 8.63 13.20
N CYS A 117 -2.31 8.32 12.08
CA CYS A 117 -1.40 9.25 11.39
C CYS A 117 -2.12 10.55 11.05
N MET A 118 -3.30 10.48 10.42
CA MET A 118 -4.10 11.66 10.08
C MET A 118 -4.55 12.42 11.33
N LYS A 119 -4.97 11.72 12.39
CA LYS A 119 -5.32 12.34 13.68
C LYS A 119 -4.15 13.07 14.32
N TYR A 120 -2.95 12.55 14.21
CA TYR A 120 -1.77 13.25 14.69
C TYR A 120 -1.45 14.47 13.82
N LEU A 121 -1.54 14.30 12.50
CA LEU A 121 -1.29 15.35 11.50
C LEU A 121 -2.19 16.58 11.69
N GLU A 122 -3.48 16.39 12.05
CA GLU A 122 -4.42 17.47 12.38
C GLU A 122 -3.85 18.51 13.38
N LYS A 123 -3.01 18.07 14.34
CA LYS A 123 -2.49 18.93 15.41
C LYS A 123 -1.01 19.25 15.24
N ASN A 124 -0.26 18.43 14.53
CA ASN A 124 1.20 18.51 14.48
C ASN A 124 1.76 18.49 13.05
N PRO A 125 1.24 19.30 12.09
CA PRO A 125 1.66 19.25 10.69
C PRO A 125 3.16 19.57 10.51
N LYS A 126 3.72 20.42 11.37
CA LYS A 126 5.15 20.81 11.33
C LYS A 126 6.13 19.68 11.71
N GLN A 127 5.66 18.66 12.42
CA GLN A 127 6.49 17.51 12.84
C GLN A 127 6.43 16.35 11.85
N VAL A 128 5.64 16.47 10.77
CA VAL A 128 5.45 15.42 9.78
C VAL A 128 5.97 15.88 8.42
N ASP A 129 6.93 15.14 7.89
CA ASP A 129 7.54 15.41 6.58
C ASP A 129 6.68 14.90 5.44
N SER A 130 6.08 13.73 5.59
CA SER A 130 5.14 13.17 4.64
C SER A 130 4.34 12.02 5.25
N VAL A 131 3.22 11.68 4.62
CA VAL A 131 2.33 10.60 5.07
C VAL A 131 1.99 9.66 3.93
N PHE A 132 2.17 8.37 4.18
CA PHE A 132 1.74 7.27 3.34
C PHE A 132 0.60 6.52 4.03
N LEU A 133 -0.56 6.48 3.40
CA LEU A 133 -1.78 5.91 3.95
C LEU A 133 -2.20 4.70 3.12
N CYS A 134 -2.34 3.54 3.76
CA CYS A 134 -2.74 2.32 3.07
C CYS A 134 -4.01 1.74 3.68
N ASN A 135 -5.04 1.53 2.87
CA ASN A 135 -6.34 1.01 3.28
C ASN A 135 -6.94 1.73 4.52
N SER A 136 -6.68 3.02 4.67
CA SER A 136 -7.18 3.81 5.80
C SER A 136 -8.58 4.38 5.53
N PHE A 137 -9.10 5.13 6.49
CA PHE A 137 -10.45 5.72 6.45
C PHE A 137 -10.47 7.07 7.19
N LEU A 138 -11.41 7.94 6.83
CA LEU A 138 -11.56 9.26 7.46
C LEU A 138 -12.45 9.25 8.72
N SER A 139 -13.28 8.23 8.91
CA SER A 139 -14.22 8.17 10.04
C SER A 139 -14.43 6.77 10.56
N THR A 140 -14.62 6.65 11.87
CA THR A 140 -14.94 5.40 12.57
C THR A 140 -16.43 5.05 12.54
N LYS A 141 -17.30 5.89 11.94
CA LYS A 141 -18.77 5.66 11.88
C LYS A 141 -19.15 4.26 11.40
N PHE A 142 -18.47 3.76 10.37
CA PHE A 142 -18.70 2.41 9.86
C PHE A 142 -18.44 1.35 10.96
N PHE A 143 -17.29 1.45 11.63
CA PHE A 143 -16.90 0.52 12.68
C PHE A 143 -17.77 0.63 13.93
N ASN A 144 -18.17 1.85 14.31
CA ASN A 144 -19.12 2.08 15.40
C ASN A 144 -20.44 1.33 15.15
N LYS A 145 -20.98 1.40 13.92
CA LYS A 145 -22.23 0.71 13.55
C LYS A 145 -22.12 -0.82 13.70
N ILE A 146 -20.97 -1.40 13.38
CA ILE A 146 -20.73 -2.85 13.52
C ILE A 146 -20.15 -3.24 14.89
N ASN A 147 -19.85 -2.27 15.76
CA ASN A 147 -19.28 -2.54 17.07
C ASN A 147 -20.37 -2.84 18.10
N THR A 148 -20.65 -4.13 18.25
CA THR A 148 -21.59 -4.68 19.24
C THR A 148 -21.24 -4.42 20.71
N TYR A 149 -19.98 -4.11 21.06
CA TYR A 149 -19.55 -4.09 22.46
C TYR A 149 -19.61 -2.71 23.12
N GLY A 150 -19.52 -1.62 22.36
CA GLY A 150 -19.64 -0.25 22.86
C GLY A 150 -18.95 -0.03 24.22
N LYS A 151 -19.72 0.46 25.21
CA LYS A 151 -19.25 0.70 26.58
C LYS A 151 -19.01 -0.57 27.41
N SER A 152 -19.54 -1.72 26.98
CA SER A 152 -19.43 -3.00 27.68
C SER A 152 -18.14 -3.76 27.38
N ILE A 153 -17.25 -3.20 26.56
CA ILE A 153 -16.02 -3.88 26.12
C ILE A 153 -15.07 -4.27 27.25
N ALA A 154 -15.10 -3.54 28.37
CA ALA A 154 -14.33 -3.85 29.58
C ALA A 154 -14.70 -5.21 30.21
N TRP A 155 -15.89 -5.73 29.90
CA TRP A 155 -16.44 -6.98 30.45
C TRP A 155 -16.35 -8.14 29.45
N VAL A 156 -15.84 -7.89 28.25
CA VAL A 156 -15.76 -8.92 27.20
C VAL A 156 -14.49 -9.73 27.42
N PRO A 157 -14.55 -11.07 27.51
CA PRO A 157 -13.33 -11.87 27.64
C PRO A 157 -12.43 -11.75 26.40
N GLU A 158 -11.11 -11.83 26.58
CA GLU A 158 -10.11 -11.66 25.51
C GLU A 158 -10.38 -12.55 24.29
N PHE A 159 -10.70 -13.83 24.51
CA PHE A 159 -10.93 -14.77 23.44
C PHE A 159 -12.14 -14.41 22.56
N TRP A 160 -13.15 -13.70 23.10
CA TRP A 160 -14.27 -13.20 22.31
C TRP A 160 -13.84 -12.06 21.39
N LEU A 161 -12.96 -11.17 21.85
CA LEU A 161 -12.40 -10.09 21.02
C LEU A 161 -11.54 -10.66 19.89
N LYS A 162 -10.67 -11.63 20.21
CA LYS A 162 -9.86 -12.36 19.21
C LYS A 162 -10.77 -13.05 18.20
N ARG A 163 -11.76 -13.83 18.67
CA ARG A 163 -12.72 -14.52 17.80
C ARG A 163 -13.50 -13.56 16.90
N LYS A 164 -13.97 -12.43 17.44
CA LYS A 164 -14.68 -11.42 16.64
C LYS A 164 -13.79 -10.84 15.55
N LEU A 165 -12.54 -10.54 15.88
CA LEU A 165 -11.57 -10.02 14.92
C LEU A 165 -11.23 -11.04 13.84
N LEU A 166 -10.92 -12.28 14.22
CA LEU A 166 -10.57 -13.35 13.28
C LEU A 166 -11.72 -13.68 12.31
N LYS A 167 -12.98 -13.58 12.75
CA LYS A 167 -14.16 -13.70 11.88
C LYS A 167 -14.25 -12.64 10.78
N THR A 168 -13.50 -11.54 10.89
CA THR A 168 -13.45 -10.52 9.83
C THR A 168 -12.48 -10.86 8.71
N PHE A 169 -11.58 -11.83 8.93
CA PHE A 169 -10.60 -12.21 7.93
C PHE A 169 -11.26 -13.09 6.87
N PRO A 170 -10.88 -12.93 5.59
CA PRO A 170 -11.43 -13.78 4.54
C PRO A 170 -10.89 -15.21 4.69
N THR A 171 -11.74 -16.20 4.40
CA THR A 171 -11.44 -17.63 4.58
C THR A 171 -11.48 -18.44 3.28
N GLU A 172 -12.02 -17.89 2.20
CA GLU A 172 -12.31 -18.63 0.97
C GLU A 172 -11.70 -17.96 -0.27
N ASN A 173 -11.28 -18.77 -1.24
CA ASN A 173 -10.80 -18.36 -2.57
C ASN A 173 -9.72 -17.27 -2.54
N LEU A 174 -8.76 -17.41 -1.61
CA LEU A 174 -7.67 -16.47 -1.46
C LEU A 174 -6.53 -16.73 -2.45
N LEU A 175 -6.00 -15.66 -3.03
CA LEU A 175 -4.71 -15.71 -3.73
C LEU A 175 -3.61 -16.03 -2.72
N PHE A 176 -2.59 -16.77 -3.15
CA PHE A 176 -1.50 -17.27 -2.30
C PHE A 176 -0.92 -16.19 -1.35
N GLY A 177 -0.55 -15.02 -1.88
CA GLY A 177 0.00 -13.93 -1.06
C GLY A 177 -1.00 -13.37 -0.02
N ILE A 178 -2.30 -13.40 -0.30
CA ILE A 178 -3.33 -12.97 0.65
C ILE A 178 -3.53 -14.04 1.73
N ALA A 179 -3.53 -15.33 1.35
CA ALA A 179 -3.62 -16.44 2.29
C ALA A 179 -2.46 -16.42 3.30
N ASP A 180 -1.21 -16.32 2.81
CA ASP A 180 -0.02 -16.21 3.66
C ASP A 180 -0.10 -15.02 4.64
N ALA A 181 -0.57 -13.87 4.15
CA ALA A 181 -0.74 -12.68 4.99
C ALA A 181 -1.84 -12.86 6.05
N VAL A 182 -2.93 -13.55 5.72
CA VAL A 182 -4.00 -13.86 6.67
C VAL A 182 -3.49 -14.81 7.76
N ASP A 183 -2.82 -15.90 7.38
CA ASP A 183 -2.26 -16.87 8.33
C ASP A 183 -1.28 -16.21 9.29
N PHE A 184 -0.40 -15.35 8.77
CA PHE A 184 0.51 -14.55 9.61
C PHE A 184 -0.26 -13.68 10.61
N MET A 185 -1.29 -12.98 10.13
CA MET A 185 -2.09 -12.10 10.97
C MET A 185 -2.92 -12.86 12.00
N VAL A 186 -3.32 -14.11 11.74
CA VAL A 186 -3.97 -14.99 12.73
C VAL A 186 -3.01 -15.23 13.91
N GLU A 187 -1.75 -15.54 13.64
CA GLU A 187 -0.73 -15.70 14.68
C GLU A 187 -0.53 -14.40 15.49
N ILE A 188 -0.41 -13.25 14.80
CA ILE A 188 -0.29 -11.96 15.48
C ILE A 188 -1.48 -11.70 16.40
N VAL A 189 -2.71 -11.92 15.92
CA VAL A 189 -3.93 -11.71 16.71
C VAL A 189 -3.98 -12.62 17.93
N ASN A 190 -3.53 -13.86 17.81
CA ASN A 190 -3.48 -14.80 18.94
C ASN A 190 -2.50 -14.35 20.03
N ASN A 191 -1.47 -13.58 19.67
CA ASN A 191 -0.47 -13.05 20.61
C ASN A 191 -0.82 -11.66 21.18
N LEU A 192 -1.86 -10.99 20.69
CA LEU A 192 -2.32 -9.71 21.24
C LEU A 192 -2.98 -9.90 22.60
N THR A 193 -2.78 -8.93 23.48
CA THR A 193 -3.42 -8.90 24.81
C THR A 193 -4.84 -8.32 24.75
N PHE A 194 -5.64 -8.58 25.79
CA PHE A 194 -6.93 -7.94 25.98
C PHE A 194 -6.83 -6.41 25.93
N GLU A 195 -5.87 -5.81 26.65
CA GLU A 195 -5.77 -4.35 26.75
C GLU A 195 -5.53 -3.69 25.37
N GLU A 196 -4.70 -4.32 24.54
CA GLU A 196 -4.42 -3.87 23.19
C GLU A 196 -5.65 -3.99 22.28
N LEU A 197 -6.33 -5.12 22.30
CA LEU A 197 -7.53 -5.33 21.46
C LEU A 197 -8.69 -4.45 21.92
N ALA A 198 -8.99 -4.45 23.22
CA ALA A 198 -10.11 -3.73 23.79
C ALA A 198 -9.97 -2.21 23.57
N SER A 199 -8.78 -1.65 23.78
CA SER A 199 -8.53 -0.23 23.55
C SER A 199 -8.73 0.17 22.08
N ARG A 200 -8.22 -0.64 21.13
CA ARG A 200 -8.41 -0.41 19.68
C ARG A 200 -9.87 -0.53 19.25
N PHE A 201 -10.59 -1.53 19.72
CA PHE A 201 -12.02 -1.68 19.46
C PHE A 201 -12.85 -0.54 20.08
N SER A 202 -12.44 -0.03 21.24
CA SER A 202 -13.11 1.11 21.89
C SER A 202 -13.03 2.36 21.01
N ILE A 203 -11.83 2.67 20.50
CA ILE A 203 -11.60 3.78 19.59
C ILE A 203 -12.41 3.64 18.29
N LEU A 204 -12.46 2.43 17.73
CA LEU A 204 -13.31 2.15 16.57
C LEU A 204 -14.81 2.20 16.89
N GLY A 205 -15.18 1.99 18.15
CA GLY A 205 -16.52 2.12 18.70
C GLY A 205 -16.98 3.56 18.95
N GLU A 206 -16.11 4.56 18.79
CA GLU A 206 -16.49 5.96 18.92
C GLU A 206 -16.96 6.55 17.57
N ASN A 207 -17.61 7.72 17.61
CA ASN A 207 -18.00 8.46 16.40
C ASN A 207 -16.95 9.57 16.11
N LEU A 208 -15.79 9.14 15.65
CA LEU A 208 -14.67 10.01 15.33
C LEU A 208 -14.57 10.23 13.83
N SER A 209 -14.17 11.43 13.43
CA SER A 209 -13.86 11.78 12.05
C SER A 209 -12.62 12.66 12.00
N VAL A 210 -11.78 12.46 10.99
CA VAL A 210 -10.67 13.35 10.67
C VAL A 210 -11.25 14.71 10.26
N LYS A 211 -10.80 15.78 10.93
CA LYS A 211 -11.17 17.16 10.61
C LYS A 211 -10.32 17.67 9.44
N SER A 212 -10.55 18.90 8.99
CA SER A 212 -9.69 19.53 7.97
C SER A 212 -8.22 19.50 8.40
N ILE A 213 -7.34 19.16 7.46
CA ILE A 213 -5.89 19.10 7.67
C ILE A 213 -5.24 20.10 6.70
N ASP A 214 -4.59 21.11 7.25
CA ASP A 214 -3.70 22.00 6.49
C ASP A 214 -2.34 21.32 6.31
N PHE A 215 -2.20 20.59 5.21
CA PHE A 215 -0.98 19.87 4.86
C PHE A 215 -0.83 19.76 3.34
N ASP A 216 0.39 19.96 2.85
CA ASP A 216 0.70 19.92 1.41
C ASP A 216 0.35 18.54 0.82
N PRO A 217 -0.62 18.47 -0.13
CA PRO A 217 -1.02 17.20 -0.73
C PRO A 217 0.10 16.45 -1.46
N ASN A 218 1.15 17.15 -1.92
CA ASN A 218 2.31 16.51 -2.56
C ASN A 218 3.13 15.62 -1.59
N LYS A 219 2.96 15.86 -0.28
CA LYS A 219 3.55 15.09 0.81
C LYS A 219 2.66 13.93 1.26
N VAL A 220 1.56 13.68 0.55
CA VAL A 220 0.62 12.59 0.87
C VAL A 220 0.60 11.57 -0.27
N THR A 221 0.63 10.29 0.10
CA THR A 221 0.33 9.20 -0.83
C THR A 221 -0.70 8.28 -0.21
N VAL A 222 -1.77 8.02 -0.96
CA VAL A 222 -2.87 7.14 -0.57
C VAL A 222 -2.84 5.91 -1.45
N ILE A 223 -2.85 4.72 -0.84
CA ILE A 223 -3.01 3.45 -1.53
C ILE A 223 -4.24 2.74 -1.01
N THR A 224 -5.06 2.26 -1.93
CA THR A 224 -6.25 1.46 -1.62
C THR A 224 -6.24 0.16 -2.42
N THR A 225 -6.55 -0.96 -1.79
CA THR A 225 -6.81 -2.22 -2.51
C THR A 225 -8.22 -2.25 -3.07
N MET A 226 -8.38 -2.85 -4.25
CA MET A 226 -9.67 -2.98 -4.92
C MET A 226 -10.50 -4.16 -4.42
N ASP A 227 -9.85 -5.17 -3.85
CA ASP A 227 -10.47 -6.38 -3.32
C ASP A 227 -11.10 -6.20 -1.92
N ARG A 228 -11.68 -7.28 -1.41
CA ARG A 228 -12.49 -7.28 -0.18
C ARG A 228 -11.62 -6.93 1.03
N CYS A 229 -12.10 -5.97 1.81
CA CYS A 229 -11.55 -5.52 3.08
C CYS A 229 -12.70 -5.35 4.09
N LEU A 230 -12.39 -5.27 5.38
CA LEU A 230 -13.39 -5.06 6.42
C LEU A 230 -14.09 -3.70 6.26
N CYS A 231 -13.31 -2.63 6.05
CA CYS A 231 -13.85 -1.33 5.71
C CYS A 231 -14.37 -1.35 4.26
N PRO A 232 -15.50 -0.73 3.89
CA PRO A 232 -15.96 -0.69 2.50
C PRO A 232 -15.05 0.17 1.61
N ARG A 233 -14.93 -0.20 0.32
CA ARG A 233 -14.05 0.51 -0.64
C ARG A 233 -14.41 1.99 -0.77
N LYS A 234 -15.71 2.32 -0.82
CA LYS A 234 -16.20 3.69 -0.89
C LYS A 234 -15.65 4.55 0.25
N THR A 235 -15.58 4.02 1.47
CA THR A 235 -15.06 4.72 2.65
C THR A 235 -13.54 4.92 2.57
N ARG A 236 -12.80 3.94 2.04
CA ARG A 236 -11.34 4.05 1.88
C ARG A 236 -10.96 5.08 0.81
N LEU A 237 -11.68 5.10 -0.32
CA LEU A 237 -11.44 6.05 -1.41
C LEU A 237 -11.66 7.52 -1.01
N GLN A 238 -12.50 7.79 -0.01
CA GLN A 238 -12.69 9.14 0.51
C GLN A 238 -11.43 9.74 1.15
N VAL A 239 -10.44 8.93 1.55
CA VAL A 239 -9.20 9.46 2.14
C VAL A 239 -8.48 10.39 1.17
N ALA A 240 -8.47 10.07 -0.13
CA ALA A 240 -7.83 10.92 -1.14
C ALA A 240 -8.53 12.28 -1.31
N SER A 241 -9.85 12.38 -1.03
CA SER A 241 -10.56 13.66 -1.13
C SER A 241 -10.21 14.64 -0.02
N MET A 242 -9.58 14.19 1.07
CA MET A 242 -9.04 15.07 2.12
C MET A 242 -7.80 15.84 1.64
N PHE A 243 -7.08 15.32 0.65
CA PHE A 243 -5.83 15.89 0.14
C PHE A 243 -5.93 16.06 -1.38
N PRO A 244 -6.51 17.18 -1.86
CA PRO A 244 -6.65 17.43 -3.29
C PRO A 244 -5.30 17.35 -4.01
N ASN A 245 -5.21 16.59 -5.11
CA ASN A 245 -3.97 16.35 -5.87
C ASN A 245 -2.89 15.51 -5.17
N CYS A 246 -3.20 14.84 -4.04
CA CYS A 246 -2.28 13.86 -3.50
C CYS A 246 -2.05 12.70 -4.48
N LYS A 247 -0.90 12.01 -4.33
CA LYS A 247 -0.65 10.80 -5.10
C LYS A 247 -1.62 9.72 -4.62
N ASN A 248 -2.50 9.27 -5.50
CA ASN A 248 -3.50 8.25 -5.18
C ASN A 248 -3.30 7.05 -6.11
N ALA A 249 -3.07 5.88 -5.53
CA ALA A 249 -2.92 4.64 -6.28
C ALA A 249 -3.91 3.58 -5.79
N GLN A 250 -4.35 2.73 -6.70
CA GLN A 250 -5.18 1.58 -6.40
C GLN A 250 -4.47 0.31 -6.87
N ILE A 251 -4.32 -0.65 -5.97
CA ILE A 251 -3.75 -1.96 -6.29
C ILE A 251 -4.88 -2.98 -6.43
N LYS A 252 -4.76 -3.86 -7.43
CA LYS A 252 -5.84 -4.80 -7.79
C LYS A 252 -6.12 -5.80 -6.66
N PHE A 253 -5.06 -6.32 -6.05
CA PHE A 253 -5.12 -7.36 -5.02
C PHE A 253 -4.17 -7.02 -3.86
N GLY A 254 -4.58 -7.39 -2.65
CA GLY A 254 -3.82 -7.21 -1.41
C GLY A 254 -4.64 -7.35 -0.13
N GLY A 255 -5.96 -7.45 -0.24
CA GLY A 255 -6.89 -7.66 0.87
C GLY A 255 -6.77 -6.58 1.95
N GLU A 256 -7.05 -6.97 3.19
CA GLU A 256 -6.92 -6.10 4.36
C GLU A 256 -5.45 -5.76 4.67
N PHE A 257 -4.51 -6.65 4.29
CA PHE A 257 -3.10 -6.59 4.66
C PHE A 257 -2.15 -6.48 3.45
N PRO A 258 -2.30 -5.45 2.58
CA PRO A 258 -1.51 -5.36 1.35
C PRO A 258 0.00 -5.19 1.61
N HIS A 259 0.37 -4.60 2.73
CA HIS A 259 1.77 -4.49 3.17
C HIS A 259 2.43 -5.84 3.46
N LEU A 260 1.64 -6.91 3.65
CA LEU A 260 2.12 -8.28 3.77
C LEU A 260 1.87 -9.09 2.50
N ALA A 261 0.67 -8.97 1.92
CA ALA A 261 0.21 -9.78 0.80
C ALA A 261 0.78 -9.34 -0.56
N ASN A 262 0.96 -8.03 -0.75
CA ASN A 262 1.49 -7.43 -1.97
C ASN A 262 2.59 -6.42 -1.61
N TYR A 263 3.53 -6.89 -0.80
CA TYR A 263 4.56 -6.06 -0.18
C TYR A 263 5.51 -5.43 -1.21
N ASP A 264 5.76 -6.07 -2.35
CA ASP A 264 6.64 -5.53 -3.40
C ASP A 264 6.08 -4.22 -3.99
N ASP A 265 4.78 -4.20 -4.34
CA ASP A 265 4.12 -2.99 -4.83
C ASP A 265 4.10 -1.90 -3.76
N ILE A 266 3.74 -2.25 -2.51
CA ILE A 266 3.73 -1.31 -1.39
C ILE A 266 5.12 -0.72 -1.15
N ASN A 267 6.15 -1.55 -1.18
CA ASN A 267 7.54 -1.16 -0.99
C ASN A 267 8.04 -0.23 -2.10
N LEU A 268 7.69 -0.53 -3.35
CA LEU A 268 8.00 0.33 -4.50
C LEU A 268 7.35 1.71 -4.34
N HIS A 269 6.05 1.75 -4.03
CA HIS A 269 5.35 3.01 -3.82
C HIS A 269 5.89 3.80 -2.62
N LEU A 270 6.20 3.13 -1.51
CA LEU A 270 6.86 3.75 -0.35
C LEU A 270 8.20 4.38 -0.76
N MET A 271 9.05 3.65 -1.48
CA MET A 271 10.33 4.18 -1.94
C MET A 271 10.16 5.41 -2.84
N VAL A 272 9.25 5.34 -3.82
CA VAL A 272 8.93 6.48 -4.69
C VAL A 272 8.42 7.66 -3.88
N HIS A 273 7.54 7.41 -2.90
CA HIS A 273 7.04 8.44 -2.01
C HIS A 273 8.18 9.14 -1.26
N LEU A 274 9.07 8.41 -0.59
CA LEU A 274 10.16 8.99 0.20
C LEU A 274 11.18 9.73 -0.68
N ARG A 275 11.51 9.21 -1.87
CA ARG A 275 12.39 9.88 -2.83
C ARG A 275 11.84 11.22 -3.29
N ASN A 276 10.52 11.30 -3.52
CA ASN A 276 9.86 12.56 -3.89
C ASN A 276 9.92 13.62 -2.78
N GLN A 277 10.16 13.23 -1.53
CA GLN A 277 10.36 14.15 -0.40
C GLN A 277 11.82 14.55 -0.22
N ASN A 278 12.66 14.31 -1.22
CA ASN A 278 14.11 14.52 -1.17
C ASN A 278 14.82 13.75 -0.05
N TRP A 279 14.19 12.71 0.50
CA TRP A 279 14.88 11.73 1.35
C TRP A 279 15.67 10.76 0.46
N ASP A 280 16.56 11.31 -0.36
CA ASP A 280 17.40 10.54 -1.25
C ASP A 280 18.77 10.29 -0.61
N ILE A 281 18.99 9.05 -0.19
CA ILE A 281 20.29 8.59 0.34
C ILE A 281 21.31 8.39 -0.79
N SER A 282 20.87 8.45 -2.06
CA SER A 282 21.60 7.93 -3.23
C SER A 282 22.62 8.87 -3.87
N ARG A 283 22.69 10.18 -3.54
CA ARG A 283 23.81 11.00 -4.03
C ARG A 283 25.17 10.51 -3.50
N ASN A 284 25.21 9.88 -2.33
CA ASN A 284 26.47 9.38 -1.75
C ASN A 284 26.79 7.90 -2.07
N LYS A 285 25.83 7.06 -2.45
CA LYS A 285 26.08 5.62 -2.73
C LYS A 285 26.11 5.25 -4.22
N ARG A 286 25.46 6.00 -5.10
CA ARG A 286 25.50 5.71 -6.55
C ARG A 286 26.92 5.86 -7.12
N LEU A 287 27.73 6.76 -6.55
CA LEU A 287 29.17 6.87 -6.83
C LEU A 287 29.98 5.66 -6.33
N GLN A 288 29.60 5.03 -5.21
CA GLN A 288 30.35 3.90 -4.68
C GLN A 288 30.02 2.58 -5.38
N PHE A 289 28.76 2.32 -5.73
CA PHE A 289 28.40 1.09 -6.46
C PHE A 289 28.95 1.10 -7.90
N THR A 290 28.88 2.25 -8.59
CA THR A 290 29.45 2.39 -9.95
C THR A 290 30.98 2.35 -9.96
N ASN A 291 31.65 2.88 -8.94
CA ASN A 291 33.11 2.79 -8.81
C ASN A 291 33.59 1.39 -8.38
N THR A 292 32.78 0.64 -7.62
CA THR A 292 33.13 -0.74 -7.21
C THR A 292 32.93 -1.73 -8.35
N ILE A 293 31.90 -1.54 -9.20
CA ILE A 293 31.73 -2.32 -10.45
C ILE A 293 32.85 -2.01 -11.45
N LYS A 294 33.29 -0.74 -11.55
CA LYS A 294 34.45 -0.39 -12.39
C LYS A 294 35.79 -0.92 -11.87
N LYS A 295 35.93 -1.18 -10.56
CA LYS A 295 37.18 -1.64 -9.94
C LYS A 295 37.31 -3.15 -9.76
N LYS A 296 36.26 -3.97 -9.98
CA LYS A 296 36.28 -5.41 -9.67
C LYS A 296 36.33 -6.38 -10.85
N ASP A 297 36.44 -5.93 -12.11
CA ASP A 297 36.56 -6.84 -13.24
C ASP A 297 37.68 -6.47 -14.24
N PRO A 298 38.95 -6.83 -13.98
CA PRO A 298 40.00 -6.81 -15.00
C PRO A 298 39.76 -7.82 -16.14
N LYS A 299 38.72 -8.68 -16.04
CA LYS A 299 38.38 -9.70 -17.05
C LYS A 299 37.34 -9.23 -18.09
N ILE A 300 36.61 -8.14 -17.85
CA ILE A 300 35.63 -7.60 -18.81
C ILE A 300 36.30 -6.75 -19.89
N GLU A 301 37.37 -6.03 -19.55
CA GLU A 301 38.13 -5.23 -20.51
C GLU A 301 38.91 -6.10 -21.52
N ILE A 302 39.39 -7.26 -21.07
CA ILE A 302 40.05 -8.25 -21.94
C ILE A 302 39.06 -8.95 -22.88
N LYS A 303 37.80 -9.16 -22.45
CA LYS A 303 36.75 -9.73 -23.32
C LYS A 303 36.22 -8.71 -24.34
N LYS A 304 36.08 -7.43 -23.98
CA LYS A 304 35.71 -6.37 -24.95
C LYS A 304 36.79 -6.20 -26.03
N ASN A 305 38.07 -6.17 -25.65
CA ASN A 305 39.18 -6.07 -26.62
C ASN A 305 39.32 -7.30 -27.53
N LYS A 306 39.00 -8.52 -27.03
CA LYS A 306 38.96 -9.73 -27.87
C LYS A 306 37.77 -9.76 -28.83
N VAL A 307 36.60 -9.27 -28.43
CA VAL A 307 35.40 -9.22 -29.28
C VAL A 307 35.51 -8.11 -30.34
N GLU A 308 36.11 -6.96 -30.02
CA GLU A 308 36.43 -5.91 -31.01
C GLU A 308 37.52 -6.34 -32.01
N LYS A 309 38.59 -7.02 -31.56
CA LYS A 309 39.58 -7.61 -32.48
C LYS A 309 38.97 -8.68 -33.39
N LYS A 310 38.04 -9.51 -32.89
CA LYS A 310 37.33 -10.51 -33.72
C LYS A 310 36.41 -9.84 -34.75
N LYS A 311 35.67 -8.78 -34.36
CA LYS A 311 34.83 -8.01 -35.29
C LYS A 311 35.64 -7.29 -36.38
N LYS A 312 36.79 -6.69 -36.05
CA LYS A 312 37.69 -6.10 -37.05
C LYS A 312 38.25 -7.14 -38.04
N SER A 313 38.66 -8.31 -37.55
CA SER A 313 39.15 -9.39 -38.43
C SER A 313 38.08 -10.03 -39.33
N MET A 314 36.80 -9.96 -38.95
CA MET A 314 35.69 -10.43 -39.79
C MET A 314 35.26 -9.39 -40.83
N LEU A 315 35.37 -8.09 -40.53
CA LEU A 315 35.12 -7.03 -41.53
C LEU A 315 36.24 -6.99 -42.60
N GLU A 316 37.51 -7.21 -42.23
CA GLU A 316 38.63 -7.24 -43.19
C GLU A 316 38.66 -8.49 -44.08
N LYS A 317 37.99 -9.59 -43.67
CA LYS A 317 37.83 -10.79 -44.52
C LYS A 317 36.64 -10.69 -45.48
N LYS A 318 35.65 -9.84 -45.17
CA LYS A 318 34.52 -9.56 -46.07
C LYS A 318 34.84 -8.53 -47.16
N SER A 319 35.90 -7.73 -46.99
CA SER A 319 36.42 -6.81 -48.02
C SER A 319 37.50 -7.42 -48.93
N LYS A 320 37.88 -8.69 -48.73
CA LYS A 320 38.90 -9.42 -49.52
C LYS A 320 38.35 -10.63 -50.30
N SER A 321 37.03 -10.74 -50.47
CA SER A 321 36.39 -11.78 -51.30
C SER A 321 35.48 -11.23 -52.40
N SER A 322 35.58 -9.94 -52.71
CA SER A 322 34.95 -9.31 -53.88
C SER A 322 36.00 -8.57 -54.70
N SER A 323 36.88 -9.32 -55.35
CA SER A 323 37.70 -8.86 -56.48
C SER A 323 38.44 -10.06 -57.06
N GLU A 324 37.86 -10.72 -58.06
CA GLU A 324 38.59 -11.28 -59.20
C GLU A 324 37.62 -11.87 -60.25
N SER A 325 37.99 -11.66 -61.52
CA SER A 325 37.30 -11.91 -62.79
C SER A 325 36.17 -10.91 -63.14
N GLY A 326 36.26 -10.04 -64.15
CA GLY A 326 37.24 -9.90 -65.25
C GLY A 326 36.50 -9.83 -66.59
N SER A 327 36.60 -8.67 -67.27
CA SER A 327 36.49 -8.41 -68.72
C SER A 327 35.19 -8.87 -69.45
N ASP A 328 34.58 -8.17 -70.41
CA ASP A 328 35.08 -7.34 -71.50
C ASP A 328 33.96 -6.42 -72.06
N SER A 329 34.41 -5.34 -72.69
CA SER A 329 33.90 -4.66 -73.90
C SER A 329 32.42 -4.26 -74.08
N ASP A 330 32.30 -2.97 -74.40
CA ASP A 330 31.66 -2.39 -75.60
C ASP A 330 30.32 -1.63 -75.52
N SER A 331 30.45 -0.35 -75.87
CA SER A 331 29.62 0.53 -76.75
C SER A 331 28.08 0.56 -76.72
N GLY A 332 27.56 1.81 -76.73
CA GLY A 332 26.33 2.21 -77.44
C GLY A 332 25.06 2.25 -76.58
N SER A 333 24.59 3.42 -76.11
CA SER A 333 23.67 4.36 -76.80
C SER A 333 22.21 3.87 -77.00
N TYR A 334 21.30 4.61 -76.35
CA TYR A 334 19.95 5.03 -76.80
C TYR A 334 18.69 4.13 -76.64
N SER A 335 17.69 4.74 -75.97
CA SER A 335 16.22 4.74 -76.20
C SER A 335 15.27 3.59 -75.81
N GLY A 336 14.07 4.02 -75.39
CA GLY A 336 12.78 3.29 -75.39
C GLY A 336 12.34 2.82 -73.99
N SER A 337 11.30 3.38 -73.34
CA SER A 337 9.85 3.12 -73.56
C SER A 337 9.51 1.64 -73.29
N GLU A 338 8.45 1.19 -72.60
CA GLU A 338 7.20 1.77 -72.10
C GLU A 338 6.54 0.68 -71.20
N ASP A 339 5.34 0.98 -70.71
CA ASP A 339 4.29 0.09 -70.15
C ASP A 339 4.38 -0.31 -68.67
N GLU A 340 3.57 0.32 -67.81
CA GLU A 340 2.11 0.16 -67.62
C GLU A 340 1.72 -1.14 -66.89
N SER A 341 1.23 -1.00 -65.66
CA SER A 341 -0.15 -1.40 -65.35
C SER A 341 -0.61 -0.90 -63.96
N LYS A 342 -1.70 -0.12 -64.04
CA LYS A 342 -2.66 0.30 -62.99
C LYS A 342 -3.13 -0.90 -62.13
N SER A 343 -3.65 -0.76 -60.91
CA SER A 343 -4.88 0.01 -60.63
C SER A 343 -5.26 0.12 -59.14
N LYS A 344 -5.78 1.32 -58.80
CA LYS A 344 -6.91 1.70 -57.91
C LYS A 344 -6.79 1.41 -56.40
N SER A 345 -6.74 2.36 -55.47
CA SER A 345 -7.49 3.61 -55.19
C SER A 345 -8.97 3.42 -54.86
N GLU A 346 -9.38 3.74 -53.62
CA GLU A 346 -10.32 4.83 -53.37
C GLU A 346 -10.37 5.24 -51.89
N SER A 347 -10.43 6.56 -51.71
CA SER A 347 -10.49 7.34 -50.50
C SER A 347 -11.86 8.03 -50.41
N GLY A 348 -12.33 8.38 -49.22
CA GLY A 348 -13.48 9.27 -49.05
C GLY A 348 -13.47 9.92 -47.68
N SER A 349 -13.06 11.17 -47.64
CA SER A 349 -13.19 12.13 -46.55
C SER A 349 -14.28 13.13 -46.90
N GLU A 350 -15.02 13.65 -45.92
CA GLU A 350 -15.49 15.05 -45.92
C GLU A 350 -16.07 15.48 -44.57
N SER A 351 -16.15 16.80 -44.41
CA SER A 351 -16.14 17.61 -43.19
C SER A 351 -17.31 18.62 -43.14
N GLU A 352 -17.33 19.44 -42.07
CA GLU A 352 -18.10 20.71 -41.87
C GLU A 352 -19.53 20.56 -41.30
N SER A 353 -20.16 21.50 -40.55
CA SER A 353 -19.83 22.70 -39.76
C SER A 353 -21.16 23.18 -39.10
N GLY A 354 -21.15 24.12 -38.12
CA GLY A 354 -22.25 25.11 -37.96
C GLY A 354 -23.18 25.13 -36.71
N SER A 355 -22.83 26.00 -35.75
CA SER A 355 -23.57 26.92 -34.82
C SER A 355 -25.10 26.95 -34.54
N THR A 356 -25.39 27.39 -33.28
CA THR A 356 -26.42 28.35 -32.73
C THR A 356 -27.81 27.94 -32.16
N SER A 357 -27.95 28.16 -30.83
CA SER A 357 -28.98 28.86 -30.01
C SER A 357 -30.49 28.48 -29.90
N GLU A 358 -30.94 28.61 -28.64
CA GLU A 358 -32.26 29.05 -28.09
C GLU A 358 -33.38 28.08 -27.66
N SER A 359 -33.64 28.12 -26.34
CA SER A 359 -34.92 28.16 -25.57
C SER A 359 -36.12 27.27 -25.92
N GLY A 360 -36.77 26.73 -24.86
CA GLY A 360 -38.19 26.33 -24.94
C GLY A 360 -38.61 25.20 -24.01
N SER A 361 -39.43 25.54 -23.03
CA SER A 361 -40.21 24.69 -22.11
C SER A 361 -41.00 23.53 -22.75
N GLY A 362 -41.23 22.45 -22.00
CA GLY A 362 -42.27 21.48 -22.33
C GLY A 362 -42.18 20.16 -21.56
N SER A 363 -43.02 20.01 -20.54
CA SER A 363 -43.38 18.78 -19.85
C SER A 363 -44.02 17.75 -20.79
N GLU A 364 -43.65 16.46 -20.67
CA GLU A 364 -44.59 15.34 -20.42
C GLU A 364 -43.95 13.95 -20.56
N SER A 365 -44.36 13.09 -19.61
CA SER A 365 -44.60 11.63 -19.67
C SER A 365 -43.61 10.63 -20.32
N THR A 366 -43.19 9.70 -19.45
CA THR A 366 -42.73 8.30 -19.63
C THR A 366 -43.45 7.48 -20.73
N PRO A 367 -42.89 6.37 -21.29
CA PRO A 367 -42.14 5.34 -20.56
C PRO A 367 -40.88 4.74 -21.25
N ILE A 368 -39.92 4.32 -20.44
CA ILE A 368 -38.70 3.62 -20.87
C ILE A 368 -38.89 2.11 -20.73
N THR A 369 -38.66 1.43 -21.85
CA THR A 369 -38.56 -0.02 -22.03
C THR A 369 -37.39 -0.64 -21.28
N LYS A 370 -37.64 -1.81 -20.70
CA LYS A 370 -36.69 -2.73 -20.09
C LYS A 370 -35.60 -3.17 -21.08
N ASN A 371 -34.34 -3.19 -20.63
CA ASN A 371 -33.45 -4.31 -20.93
C ASN A 371 -32.42 -4.54 -19.80
N ASN A 372 -32.55 -5.73 -19.21
CA ASN A 372 -31.64 -6.47 -18.33
C ASN A 372 -30.33 -6.81 -19.07
N ASN A 373 -29.18 -7.21 -18.50
CA ASN A 373 -28.72 -7.50 -17.14
C ASN A 373 -27.18 -7.65 -17.24
N ASN A 374 -26.45 -7.27 -16.18
CA ASN A 374 -25.44 -8.12 -15.52
C ASN A 374 -24.79 -7.34 -14.38
N SER A 375 -25.47 -7.29 -13.24
CA SER A 375 -24.93 -6.87 -11.95
C SER A 375 -24.70 -8.11 -11.08
N PHE A 376 -23.44 -8.34 -10.71
CA PHE A 376 -23.05 -9.27 -9.65
C PHE A 376 -23.66 -8.78 -8.33
N VAL A 377 -24.48 -9.62 -7.71
CA VAL A 377 -25.26 -9.32 -6.51
C VAL A 377 -24.39 -9.50 -5.27
N ASP A 378 -24.24 -8.43 -4.47
CA ASP A 378 -23.80 -8.50 -3.08
C ASP A 378 -24.86 -9.22 -2.26
N GLN A 379 -24.51 -10.35 -1.63
CA GLN A 379 -25.36 -11.02 -0.66
C GLN A 379 -25.13 -10.45 0.74
N ASP A 380 -26.20 -9.87 1.28
CA ASP A 380 -26.35 -9.47 2.68
C ASP A 380 -26.28 -10.70 3.61
N LEU A 381 -25.42 -10.64 4.62
CA LEU A 381 -25.37 -11.61 5.73
C LEU A 381 -25.41 -10.87 7.07
N PHE A 382 -26.60 -10.59 7.57
CA PHE A 382 -26.91 -10.52 9.01
C PHE A 382 -28.40 -10.84 9.20
N VAL A 383 -28.73 -12.13 9.25
CA VAL A 383 -30.03 -12.58 9.76
C VAL A 383 -29.98 -12.52 11.27
N SER A 384 -30.87 -11.71 11.85
CA SER A 384 -31.15 -11.65 13.28
C SER A 384 -32.01 -12.84 13.70
N ASP A 385 -31.48 -13.71 14.55
CA ASP A 385 -32.29 -14.73 15.23
C ASP A 385 -33.19 -14.05 16.26
N ASN A 386 -34.49 -14.08 15.99
CA ASN A 386 -35.55 -13.69 16.90
C ASN A 386 -36.35 -14.96 17.22
N SER A 387 -36.14 -15.54 18.40
CA SER A 387 -37.00 -16.63 18.90
C SER A 387 -37.48 -16.30 20.31
N ASN A 388 -38.58 -15.54 20.37
CA ASN A 388 -39.54 -15.64 21.46
C ASN A 388 -40.41 -16.87 21.20
N LYS A 389 -40.40 -17.85 22.09
CA LYS A 389 -41.52 -18.78 22.27
C LYS A 389 -42.00 -18.71 23.71
N THR A 390 -43.16 -18.09 23.82
CA THR A 390 -44.14 -18.10 24.90
C THR A 390 -44.43 -19.55 25.34
N GLN A 391 -44.35 -19.82 26.64
CA GLN A 391 -45.17 -20.86 27.27
C GLN A 391 -45.86 -20.25 28.49
N GLN A 392 -47.16 -20.02 28.33
CA GLN A 392 -48.12 -19.82 29.41
C GLN A 392 -48.20 -21.11 30.24
N LYS A 393 -48.16 -20.98 31.57
CA LYS A 393 -48.72 -21.98 32.49
C LYS A 393 -50.04 -21.42 33.05
N PRO A 394 -51.11 -22.21 33.12
CA PRO A 394 -52.29 -21.85 33.89
C PRO A 394 -52.08 -22.19 35.37
N ASN A 395 -52.65 -21.36 36.24
CA ASN A 395 -52.93 -21.71 37.63
C ASN A 395 -53.98 -22.82 37.66
N ASP A 396 -53.83 -23.76 38.62
CA ASP A 396 -54.93 -24.23 39.48
C ASP A 396 -54.36 -25.08 40.63
N ASN A 397 -54.96 -24.86 41.81
CA ASN A 397 -54.81 -25.47 43.14
C ASN A 397 -53.65 -25.06 44.04
#